data_AF-A0A419DC73-F1
#
_entry.id   AF-A0A419DC73-F1
#
_cell.length_a   1.000
_cell.length_b   1.000
_cell.length_c   1.000
_cell.angle_alpha   90.00
_cell.angle_beta   90.00
_cell.angle_gamma   90.00
#
_symmetry.space_group_name_H-M   'P 1'
#
loop_
_entity.id
_entity.type
_entity.pdbx_description
1 polymer ?
#
loop_
_entity_poly.entity_id
_entity_poly.type
_entity_poly.pdbx_seq_one_letter_code
_entity_poly.pdbx_strand_id
1 'polypeptide(L)'
;MTRISAIISAIPSYRRPILITLAVLGLWIIDAWLVGAFTAVLAAARAWIAAGISSSPDYSTAARYLSHPLQTAFTAAPIMNPATRQMFLLSHAVTIPALIIAHLFRSRSSPLINHGNRLKISRDDASCGTAGWMPLSEAKAVLAAGHGPGTFFGLADAWPNPPLRLPPGKGFNRNVVVFGTTGSMKSRSYVRNNILNAVLSNESVVVTDPKGELYRDCAAMLEKNGYTVKTLNLVSMLNSDRWNPLNEVSTDQDAQVFSEVVVANTGMPGMKKIGGDPFWDRAEQNLLKALSLYVVSEYAPERRNLGSLYAILAAGDDRQVDMLFTALPDDHPAKDPYNIYRLSGDKVKGSVVLGLGTRLQIFQNKAVQDLTAESDIDMSGPGKTKCAYFCVFPDTHSTFDFLVSLFFSFLFIRLIDLADRNNGPCPVNVHFLLDEFAVRPYAA
;
A
#
# COMPACT_ATOMS: atom_id res chain seq x y z
N MET A 1 19.96 -13.50 13.81
CA MET A 1 19.22 -14.78 13.67
C MET A 1 18.68 -15.01 12.26
N THR A 2 18.33 -13.96 11.50
CA THR A 2 17.77 -14.04 10.14
C THR A 2 18.69 -14.67 9.08
N ARG A 3 20.01 -14.42 9.11
CA ARG A 3 20.94 -15.02 8.12
C ARG A 3 21.21 -16.51 8.33
N ILE A 4 21.20 -17.00 9.57
CA ILE A 4 21.45 -18.43 9.87
C ILE A 4 20.21 -19.27 9.54
N SER A 5 19.01 -18.75 9.82
CA SER A 5 17.74 -19.39 9.44
C SER A 5 17.62 -19.59 7.93
N ALA A 6 18.00 -18.58 7.14
CA ALA A 6 17.98 -18.65 5.67
C ALA A 6 18.96 -19.69 5.10
N ILE A 7 20.14 -19.83 5.71
CA ILE A 7 21.14 -20.84 5.33
C ILE A 7 20.65 -22.25 5.67
N ILE A 8 20.01 -22.44 6.83
CA ILE A 8 19.46 -23.74 7.26
C ILE A 8 18.28 -24.16 6.37
N SER A 9 17.45 -23.22 5.92
CA SER A 9 16.33 -23.52 5.01
C SER A 9 16.79 -23.94 3.62
N ALA A 10 17.98 -23.52 3.17
CA ALA A 10 18.54 -23.86 1.85
C ALA A 10 19.15 -25.28 1.79
N ILE A 11 19.29 -25.97 2.93
CA ILE A 11 19.88 -27.30 3.00
C ILE A 11 18.79 -28.38 2.76
N PRO A 12 19.00 -29.31 1.81
CA PRO A 12 18.06 -30.40 1.54
C PRO A 12 17.71 -31.21 2.79
N SER A 13 16.43 -31.55 2.95
CA SER A 13 15.87 -32.21 4.15
C SER A 13 16.61 -33.49 4.57
N TYR A 14 17.10 -34.27 3.60
CA TYR A 14 17.84 -35.51 3.86
C TYR A 14 19.28 -35.31 4.38
N ARG A 15 19.89 -34.12 4.18
CA ARG A 15 21.23 -33.79 4.71
C ARG A 15 21.21 -33.13 6.09
N ARG A 16 20.03 -32.65 6.53
CA ARG A 16 19.83 -32.04 7.85
C ARG A 16 20.22 -32.96 9.02
N PRO A 17 19.81 -34.25 9.07
CA PRO A 17 20.24 -35.12 10.17
C PRO A 17 21.76 -35.32 10.20
N ILE A 18 22.42 -35.44 9.05
CA ILE A 18 23.89 -35.59 8.97
C ILE A 18 24.59 -34.35 9.54
N LEU A 19 24.14 -33.15 9.17
CA LEU A 19 24.75 -31.91 9.65
C LEU A 19 24.48 -31.66 11.14
N ILE A 20 23.30 -32.02 11.64
CA ILE A 20 23.00 -31.98 13.08
C ILE A 20 23.91 -32.94 13.83
N THR A 21 24.08 -34.17 13.34
CA THR A 21 24.98 -35.15 13.95
C THR A 21 26.43 -34.65 13.96
N LEU A 22 26.92 -34.07 12.85
CA LEU A 22 28.26 -33.50 12.79
C LEU A 22 28.44 -32.29 13.74
N ALA A 23 27.41 -31.45 13.87
CA ALA A 23 27.43 -30.32 14.79
C ALA A 23 27.43 -30.76 16.26
N VAL A 24 26.61 -31.74 16.62
CA VAL A 24 26.57 -32.33 17.97
C VAL A 24 27.90 -33.00 18.30
N LEU A 25 28.47 -33.74 17.35
CA LEU A 25 29.78 -34.39 17.52
C LEU A 25 30.90 -33.35 17.68
N GLY A 26 30.89 -32.28 16.89
CA GLY A 26 31.84 -31.17 17.03
C GLY A 26 31.73 -30.44 18.37
N LEU A 27 30.52 -30.17 18.83
CA LEU A 27 30.28 -29.54 20.14
C LEU A 27 30.77 -30.42 21.29
N TRP A 28 30.53 -31.73 21.20
CA TRP A 28 31.01 -32.67 22.21
C TRP A 28 32.54 -32.79 22.23
N ILE A 29 33.22 -32.75 21.07
CA ILE A 29 34.69 -32.71 21.02
C ILE A 29 35.22 -31.45 21.70
N ILE A 30 34.63 -30.28 21.40
CA ILE A 30 35.06 -29.00 21.99
C ILE A 30 34.82 -28.98 23.50
N ASP A 31 33.69 -29.51 23.95
CA ASP A 31 33.33 -29.59 25.37
C ASP A 31 34.27 -30.52 26.13
N ALA A 32 34.44 -31.76 25.67
CA ALA A 32 35.36 -32.72 26.27
C ALA A 32 36.81 -32.22 26.24
N TRP A 33 37.20 -31.45 25.22
CA TRP A 33 38.54 -30.87 25.12
C TRP A 33 38.76 -29.70 26.10
N LEU A 34 37.98 -28.63 25.97
CA LEU A 34 38.24 -27.38 26.67
C LEU A 34 37.66 -27.38 28.10
N VAL A 35 36.39 -27.77 28.24
CA VAL A 35 35.74 -27.86 29.56
C VAL A 35 36.34 -29.03 30.33
N GLY A 36 36.65 -30.13 29.64
CA GLY A 36 37.40 -31.25 30.20
C GLY A 36 38.78 -30.86 30.75
N ALA A 37 39.61 -30.17 29.96
CA ALA A 37 40.92 -29.70 30.41
C ALA A 37 40.80 -28.75 31.62
N PHE A 38 39.86 -27.81 31.59
CA PHE A 38 39.63 -26.90 32.71
C PHE A 38 39.23 -27.63 33.99
N THR A 39 38.30 -28.60 33.89
CA THR A 39 37.85 -29.39 35.05
C THR A 39 38.95 -30.29 35.59
N ALA A 40 39.87 -30.76 34.74
CA ALA A 40 41.06 -31.49 35.16
C ALA A 40 42.04 -30.63 35.98
N VAL A 41 42.23 -29.36 35.60
CA VAL A 41 43.01 -28.39 36.39
C VAL A 41 42.37 -28.18 37.77
N LEU A 42 41.04 -27.99 37.82
CA LEU A 42 40.32 -27.84 39.08
C LEU A 42 40.38 -29.08 39.97
N ALA A 43 40.28 -30.27 39.37
CA ALA A 43 40.39 -31.53 40.09
C ALA A 43 41.79 -31.72 40.70
N ALA A 44 42.85 -31.43 39.93
CA ALA A 44 44.23 -31.49 40.41
C ALA A 44 44.49 -30.50 41.54
N ALA A 45 44.02 -29.25 41.40
CA ALA A 45 44.13 -28.23 42.44
C ALA A 45 43.39 -28.64 43.73
N ARG A 46 42.19 -29.21 43.60
CA ARG A 46 41.42 -29.71 44.74
C ARG A 46 42.14 -30.86 45.46
N ALA A 47 42.67 -31.83 44.71
CA ALA A 47 43.40 -32.96 45.28
C ALA A 47 44.67 -32.49 46.02
N TRP A 48 45.38 -31.52 45.45
CA TRP A 48 46.56 -30.92 46.06
C TRP A 48 46.26 -30.19 47.38
N ILE A 49 45.17 -29.41 47.41
CA ILE A 49 44.70 -28.73 48.64
C ILE A 49 44.30 -29.77 49.69
N ALA A 50 43.57 -30.82 49.29
CA ALA A 50 43.16 -31.90 50.20
C ALA A 50 44.37 -32.68 50.77
N ALA A 51 45.48 -32.75 50.03
CA ALA A 51 46.73 -33.36 50.47
C ALA A 51 47.60 -32.43 51.34
N GLY A 52 47.09 -31.25 51.73
CA GLY A 52 47.76 -30.35 52.68
C GLY A 52 48.87 -29.49 52.08
N ILE A 53 48.90 -29.30 50.75
CA ILE A 53 49.80 -28.34 50.07
C ILE A 53 51.29 -28.65 50.34
N SER A 54 51.65 -29.93 50.31
CA SER A 54 53.01 -30.41 50.60
C SER A 54 53.90 -30.56 49.35
N SER A 55 53.31 -30.54 48.15
CA SER A 55 54.01 -30.72 46.86
C SER A 55 53.52 -29.72 45.79
N SER A 56 53.77 -29.95 44.50
CA SER A 56 53.13 -29.19 43.41
C SER A 56 51.94 -29.98 42.84
N PRO A 57 50.83 -29.32 42.44
CA PRO A 57 49.69 -30.00 41.82
C PRO A 57 50.06 -30.68 40.49
N ASP A 58 49.59 -31.90 40.29
CA ASP A 58 49.82 -32.66 39.05
C ASP A 58 48.78 -32.30 37.97
N TYR A 59 49.21 -31.53 36.98
CA TYR A 59 48.38 -31.12 35.85
C TYR A 59 48.56 -31.99 34.60
N SER A 60 49.22 -33.15 34.71
CA SER A 60 49.48 -34.06 33.58
C SER A 60 48.20 -34.43 32.81
N THR A 61 47.10 -34.65 33.53
CA THR A 61 45.80 -34.98 32.92
C THR A 61 45.23 -33.81 32.12
N ALA A 62 45.34 -32.58 32.61
CA ALA A 62 44.90 -31.38 31.89
C ALA A 62 45.76 -31.11 30.65
N ALA A 63 47.09 -31.26 30.77
CA ALA A 63 48.03 -31.12 29.67
C ALA A 63 47.78 -32.17 28.57
N ARG A 64 47.44 -33.40 28.95
CA ARG A 64 47.04 -34.46 28.01
C ARG A 64 45.74 -34.11 27.29
N TYR A 65 44.75 -33.59 28.00
CA TYR A 65 43.49 -33.16 27.39
C TYR A 65 43.69 -32.07 26.34
N LEU A 66 44.50 -31.06 26.66
CA LEU A 66 44.79 -29.96 25.73
C LEU A 66 45.56 -30.41 24.48
N SER A 67 46.52 -31.32 24.64
CA SER A 67 47.39 -31.78 23.54
C SER A 67 46.72 -32.80 22.62
N HIS A 68 45.69 -33.51 23.07
CA HIS A 68 45.06 -34.60 22.32
C HIS A 68 43.51 -34.47 22.32
N PRO A 69 42.92 -33.46 21.63
CA PRO A 69 41.49 -33.17 21.69
C PRO A 69 40.59 -34.33 21.25
N LEU A 70 40.92 -35.02 20.16
CA LEU A 70 40.10 -36.12 19.64
C LEU A 70 40.17 -37.37 20.53
N GLN A 71 41.37 -37.72 21.03
CA GLN A 71 41.50 -38.83 21.97
C GLN A 71 40.81 -38.53 23.30
N THR A 72 40.91 -37.29 23.76
CA THR A 72 40.20 -36.83 24.95
C THR A 72 38.71 -37.01 24.79
N ALA A 73 38.14 -36.62 23.66
CA ALA A 73 36.72 -36.80 23.44
C ALA A 73 36.34 -38.30 23.46
N PHE A 74 36.98 -39.14 22.65
CA PHE A 74 36.47 -40.50 22.39
C PHE A 74 37.02 -41.63 23.29
N THR A 75 38.22 -41.49 23.86
CA THR A 75 38.87 -42.60 24.58
C THR A 75 39.32 -42.25 25.99
N ALA A 76 39.50 -40.96 26.30
CA ALA A 76 39.92 -40.48 27.61
C ALA A 76 38.97 -39.41 28.19
N ALA A 77 37.68 -39.50 27.84
CA ALA A 77 36.68 -38.49 28.16
C ALA A 77 36.70 -38.11 29.64
N PRO A 78 36.60 -36.82 29.99
CA PRO A 78 36.53 -36.36 31.38
C PRO A 78 35.44 -37.08 32.19
N ILE A 79 34.33 -37.44 31.53
CA ILE A 79 33.24 -38.19 32.16
C ILE A 79 33.60 -39.65 32.49
N MET A 80 34.57 -40.23 31.79
CA MET A 80 35.05 -41.61 31.98
C MET A 80 36.27 -41.69 32.92
N ASN A 81 36.97 -40.57 33.16
CA ASN A 81 38.10 -40.51 34.08
C ASN A 81 37.63 -40.22 35.52
N PRO A 82 37.80 -41.15 36.48
CA PRO A 82 37.33 -40.97 37.85
C PRO A 82 37.86 -39.71 38.54
N ALA A 83 39.08 -39.28 38.21
CA ALA A 83 39.71 -38.12 38.82
C ALA A 83 39.05 -36.79 38.40
N THR A 84 38.53 -36.71 37.18
CA THR A 84 38.00 -35.45 36.60
C THR A 84 36.47 -35.46 36.48
N ARG A 85 35.85 -36.65 36.47
CA ARG A 85 34.40 -36.87 36.31
C ARG A 85 33.56 -36.01 37.24
N GLN A 86 33.90 -35.95 38.52
CA GLN A 86 33.10 -35.20 39.49
C GLN A 86 33.09 -33.70 39.17
N MET A 87 34.25 -33.12 38.84
CA MET A 87 34.35 -31.69 38.51
C MET A 87 33.70 -31.37 37.16
N PHE A 88 33.79 -32.30 36.21
CA PHE A 88 33.16 -32.17 34.89
C PHE A 88 31.62 -32.22 34.96
N LEU A 89 31.05 -33.08 35.81
CA LEU A 89 29.60 -33.10 36.01
C LEU A 89 29.11 -31.84 36.75
N LEU A 90 29.88 -31.36 37.74
CA LEU A 90 29.54 -30.13 38.47
C LEU A 90 29.61 -28.88 37.57
N SER A 91 30.58 -28.79 36.65
CA SER A 91 30.64 -27.67 35.72
C SER A 91 29.37 -27.61 34.84
N HIS A 92 28.93 -28.75 34.32
CA HIS A 92 27.69 -28.85 33.53
C HIS A 92 26.42 -28.56 34.32
N ALA A 93 26.38 -28.99 35.58
CA ALA A 93 25.26 -28.70 36.49
C ALA A 93 25.09 -27.20 36.77
N VAL A 94 26.15 -26.39 36.60
CA VAL A 94 26.10 -24.93 36.75
C VAL A 94 25.90 -24.23 35.40
N THR A 95 26.64 -24.62 34.37
CA THR A 95 26.64 -23.91 33.07
C THR A 95 25.35 -24.13 32.29
N ILE A 96 24.77 -25.35 32.28
CA ILE A 96 23.54 -25.63 31.53
C ILE A 96 22.37 -24.80 32.07
N PRO A 97 22.06 -24.78 33.39
CA PRO A 97 21.01 -23.92 33.92
C PRO A 97 21.30 -22.43 33.70
N ALA A 98 22.55 -21.98 33.83
CA ALA A 98 22.93 -20.58 33.59
C ALA A 98 22.67 -20.17 32.13
N LEU A 99 22.97 -21.04 31.15
CA LEU A 99 22.68 -20.80 29.73
C LEU A 99 21.18 -20.82 29.44
N ILE A 100 20.41 -21.72 30.08
CA ILE A 100 18.94 -21.74 29.97
C ILE A 100 18.36 -20.44 30.54
N ILE A 101 18.81 -20.01 31.72
CA ILE A 101 18.39 -18.75 32.35
C ILE A 101 18.77 -17.57 31.46
N ALA A 102 20.01 -17.51 30.96
CA ALA A 102 20.44 -16.46 30.03
C ALA A 102 19.62 -16.45 28.74
N HIS A 103 19.24 -17.61 28.21
CA HIS A 103 18.36 -17.72 27.05
C HIS A 103 16.93 -17.24 27.36
N LEU A 104 16.37 -17.61 28.52
CA LEU A 104 15.06 -17.15 28.98
C LEU A 104 15.04 -15.64 29.26
N PHE A 105 16.12 -15.09 29.82
CA PHE A 105 16.29 -13.65 30.00
C PHE A 105 16.46 -12.94 28.65
N ARG A 106 17.19 -13.52 27.71
CA ARG A 106 17.36 -12.99 26.35
C ARG A 106 16.10 -13.12 25.51
N SER A 107 15.27 -14.14 25.69
CA SER A 107 13.97 -14.26 25.00
C SER A 107 12.94 -13.29 25.60
N ARG A 108 13.03 -13.02 26.92
CA ARG A 108 12.29 -11.92 27.56
C ARG A 108 12.79 -10.53 27.16
N SER A 109 14.08 -10.39 26.84
CA SER A 109 14.72 -9.12 26.44
C SER A 109 15.06 -9.02 24.96
N SER A 110 14.54 -9.91 24.12
CA SER A 110 14.39 -9.70 22.69
C SER A 110 13.02 -9.07 22.46
N PRO A 111 12.90 -7.73 22.53
CA PRO A 111 11.80 -7.12 21.82
C PRO A 111 11.99 -7.55 20.37
N LEU A 112 11.00 -8.25 19.82
CA LEU A 112 10.66 -7.98 18.43
C LEU A 112 10.67 -6.46 18.31
N ILE A 113 11.61 -5.95 17.54
CA ILE A 113 11.81 -4.53 17.29
C ILE A 113 10.52 -4.05 16.63
N ASN A 114 9.54 -3.70 17.45
CA ASN A 114 8.33 -3.00 17.09
C ASN A 114 8.70 -1.53 17.09
N HIS A 115 9.03 -1.01 15.91
CA HIS A 115 8.96 0.43 15.65
C HIS A 115 7.48 0.84 15.74
N GLY A 116 6.95 1.07 16.95
CA GLY A 116 5.53 1.42 17.11
C GLY A 116 5.03 1.25 18.54
N ASN A 117 5.55 2.06 19.46
CA ASN A 117 5.25 1.97 20.89
C ASN A 117 3.88 2.58 21.24
N ARG A 118 2.76 2.05 20.74
CA ARG A 118 1.40 2.55 21.09
C ARG A 118 0.27 1.53 21.28
N LEU A 119 0.43 0.25 20.93
CA LEU A 119 -0.68 -0.72 21.08
C LEU A 119 -0.28 -1.86 22.02
N LYS A 120 -0.93 -1.93 23.18
CA LYS A 120 -0.80 -3.06 24.11
C LYS A 120 -1.72 -4.19 23.62
N ILE A 121 -1.11 -5.28 23.17
CA ILE A 121 -1.84 -6.50 22.81
C ILE A 121 -2.24 -7.24 24.10
N SER A 122 -3.53 -7.58 24.25
CA SER A 122 -4.03 -8.42 25.35
C SER A 122 -3.38 -9.79 25.32
N ARG A 123 -2.91 -10.27 26.48
CA ARG A 123 -2.18 -11.55 26.61
C ARG A 123 -3.09 -12.76 26.84
N ASP A 124 -4.35 -12.53 27.21
CA ASP A 124 -5.14 -13.56 27.91
C ASP A 124 -6.29 -14.17 27.09
N ASP A 125 -6.50 -13.75 25.83
CA ASP A 125 -7.52 -14.39 24.98
C ASP A 125 -7.10 -14.37 23.50
N ALA A 126 -6.56 -15.50 23.03
CA ALA A 126 -6.10 -15.67 21.66
C ALA A 126 -7.22 -16.10 20.69
N SER A 127 -8.46 -16.29 21.19
CA SER A 127 -9.55 -16.90 20.41
C SER A 127 -10.43 -15.89 19.68
N CYS A 128 -10.50 -14.63 20.13
CA CYS A 128 -11.36 -13.58 19.57
C CYS A 128 -10.61 -12.39 18.95
N GLY A 129 -9.29 -12.52 18.73
CA GLY A 129 -8.44 -11.42 18.31
C GLY A 129 -8.09 -10.47 19.46
N THR A 130 -7.22 -9.52 19.19
CA THR A 130 -6.65 -8.61 20.22
C THR A 130 -7.42 -7.29 20.32
N ALA A 131 -8.57 -7.20 19.65
CA ALA A 131 -9.40 -6.00 19.60
C ALA A 131 -10.14 -5.81 20.92
N GLY A 132 -9.91 -4.67 21.58
CA GLY A 132 -10.65 -4.24 22.76
C GLY A 132 -11.11 -2.80 22.60
N TRP A 133 -12.06 -2.37 23.43
CA TRP A 133 -12.45 -0.97 23.51
C TRP A 133 -11.26 -0.13 23.99
N MET A 134 -10.93 0.94 23.26
CA MET A 134 -9.85 1.85 23.61
C MET A 134 -10.16 2.53 24.95
N PRO A 135 -9.35 2.35 26.01
CA PRO A 135 -9.55 3.04 27.28
C PRO A 135 -9.34 4.55 27.13
N LEU A 136 -9.99 5.35 27.97
CA LEU A 136 -9.89 6.82 27.90
C LEU A 136 -8.44 7.33 28.06
N SER A 137 -7.60 6.63 28.81
CA SER A 137 -6.17 6.95 28.96
C SER A 137 -5.39 6.76 27.66
N GLU A 138 -5.72 5.74 26.87
CA GLU A 138 -5.14 5.50 25.54
C GLU A 138 -5.70 6.48 24.51
N ALA A 139 -7.01 6.74 24.56
CA ALA A 139 -7.67 7.72 23.70
C ALA A 139 -7.04 9.11 23.88
N LYS A 140 -6.76 9.56 25.12
CA LYS A 140 -6.06 10.83 25.40
C LYS A 140 -4.63 10.90 24.88
N ALA A 141 -3.96 9.77 24.64
CA ALA A 141 -2.62 9.74 24.07
C ALA A 141 -2.64 10.02 22.55
N VAL A 142 -3.74 9.67 21.89
CA VAL A 142 -3.86 9.68 20.43
C VAL A 142 -4.79 10.78 19.93
N LEU A 143 -5.99 10.87 20.48
CA LEU A 143 -7.04 11.81 20.13
C LEU A 143 -6.87 13.12 20.90
N ALA A 144 -7.32 14.21 20.28
CA ALA A 144 -7.44 15.51 20.91
C ALA A 144 -8.92 15.88 21.06
N ALA A 145 -9.21 16.53 22.17
CA ALA A 145 -10.49 17.12 22.47
C ALA A 145 -10.52 18.58 22.01
N GLY A 146 -11.65 19.02 21.45
CA GLY A 146 -11.91 20.39 21.02
C GLY A 146 -11.64 20.63 19.55
N HIS A 147 -12.04 21.82 19.08
CA HIS A 147 -11.80 22.27 17.72
C HIS A 147 -10.30 22.43 17.44
N GLY A 148 -9.89 22.13 16.21
CA GLY A 148 -8.51 22.31 15.76
C GLY A 148 -8.14 21.37 14.61
N PRO A 149 -6.89 21.45 14.12
CA PRO A 149 -6.47 20.70 12.95
C PRO A 149 -6.59 19.18 13.13
N GLY A 150 -6.96 18.46 12.07
CA GLY A 150 -6.97 16.99 12.04
C GLY A 150 -8.25 16.37 11.47
N THR A 151 -8.38 15.05 11.62
CA THR A 151 -9.58 14.33 11.17
C THR A 151 -10.63 14.33 12.28
N PHE A 152 -11.84 14.78 11.99
CA PHE A 152 -12.91 14.95 12.98
C PHE A 152 -13.79 13.70 13.04
N PHE A 153 -14.04 13.19 14.26
CA PHE A 153 -14.86 11.98 14.47
C PHE A 153 -16.26 12.26 15.00
N GLY A 154 -16.47 13.36 15.71
CA GLY A 154 -17.76 13.69 16.33
C GLY A 154 -17.65 13.95 17.83
N LEU A 155 -18.78 13.95 18.52
CA LEU A 155 -18.86 14.06 19.97
C LEU A 155 -18.76 12.66 20.60
N ALA A 156 -18.20 12.57 21.81
CA ALA A 156 -18.19 11.32 22.56
C ALA A 156 -18.72 11.54 23.97
N ASP A 157 -19.71 10.74 24.36
CA ASP A 157 -20.38 10.84 25.66
C ASP A 157 -19.41 10.63 26.85
N ALA A 158 -18.36 9.82 26.64
CA ALA A 158 -17.34 9.51 27.65
C ALA A 158 -16.26 10.62 27.82
N TRP A 159 -16.29 11.67 27.00
CA TRP A 159 -15.40 12.83 27.08
C TRP A 159 -16.25 14.06 27.40
N PRO A 160 -15.84 14.97 28.31
CA PRO A 160 -16.67 16.10 28.77
C PRO A 160 -17.05 17.14 27.69
N ASN A 161 -17.87 16.77 26.70
CA ASN A 161 -18.53 17.60 25.70
C ASN A 161 -17.70 18.42 24.68
N PRO A 162 -16.40 18.20 24.41
CA PRO A 162 -15.77 18.74 23.22
C PRO A 162 -15.75 17.70 22.09
N PRO A 163 -15.71 18.14 20.83
CA PRO A 163 -15.50 17.24 19.71
C PRO A 163 -14.17 16.49 19.78
N LEU A 164 -14.16 15.26 19.27
CA LEU A 164 -12.98 14.43 19.14
C LEU A 164 -12.40 14.49 17.74
N ARG A 165 -11.08 14.60 17.70
CA ARG A 165 -10.31 14.58 16.46
C ARG A 165 -9.03 13.78 16.60
N LEU A 166 -8.55 13.25 15.48
CA LEU A 166 -7.19 12.77 15.33
C LEU A 166 -6.30 13.94 14.87
N PRO A 167 -5.45 14.52 15.75
CA PRO A 167 -4.55 15.59 15.36
C PRO A 167 -3.46 15.10 14.38
N PRO A 168 -2.91 16.01 13.55
CA PRO A 168 -1.81 15.67 12.65
C PRO A 168 -0.57 15.17 13.42
N GLY A 169 0.26 14.35 12.77
CA GLY A 169 1.54 13.90 13.33
C GLY A 169 1.47 12.79 14.39
N LYS A 170 0.28 12.25 14.71
CA LYS A 170 0.14 11.16 15.69
C LYS A 170 0.53 9.77 15.18
N GLY A 171 0.95 9.60 13.93
CA GLY A 171 1.42 8.32 13.38
C GLY A 171 0.35 7.24 13.23
N PHE A 172 -0.93 7.58 13.39
CA PHE A 172 -2.05 6.71 13.06
C PHE A 172 -2.49 6.93 11.62
N ASN A 173 -3.00 5.86 11.00
CA ASN A 173 -3.68 5.96 9.71
C ASN A 173 -4.87 6.92 9.84
N ARG A 174 -4.97 7.88 8.92
CA ARG A 174 -6.04 8.89 8.88
C ARG A 174 -7.24 8.46 8.03
N ASN A 175 -7.17 7.30 7.38
CA ASN A 175 -8.27 6.75 6.60
C ASN A 175 -9.41 6.31 7.53
N VAL A 176 -10.62 6.76 7.22
CA VAL A 176 -11.82 6.48 8.02
C VAL A 176 -12.89 5.90 7.11
N VAL A 177 -13.51 4.81 7.54
CA VAL A 177 -14.69 4.24 6.89
C VAL A 177 -15.89 4.47 7.80
N VAL A 178 -16.94 5.07 7.26
CA VAL A 178 -18.18 5.38 8.00
C VAL A 178 -19.31 4.54 7.43
N PHE A 179 -19.85 3.64 8.23
CA PHE A 179 -21.01 2.83 7.88
C PHE A 179 -22.30 3.45 8.43
N GLY A 180 -23.35 3.46 7.64
CA GLY A 180 -24.67 3.95 8.07
C GLY A 180 -25.72 3.78 6.98
N THR A 181 -26.96 3.48 7.39
CA THR A 181 -28.11 3.34 6.50
C THR A 181 -28.48 4.67 5.85
N THR A 182 -29.27 4.62 4.77
CA THR A 182 -29.88 5.83 4.21
C THR A 182 -30.69 6.55 5.30
N GLY A 183 -30.52 7.86 5.42
CA GLY A 183 -31.17 8.67 6.46
C GLY A 183 -30.41 8.73 7.80
N SER A 184 -29.29 8.00 7.97
CA SER A 184 -28.45 8.07 9.18
C SER A 184 -27.61 9.36 9.28
N MET A 185 -27.88 10.34 8.42
CA MET A 185 -27.23 11.65 8.39
C MET A 185 -25.72 11.64 8.13
N LYS A 186 -25.13 10.60 7.52
CA LYS A 186 -23.67 10.48 7.25
C LYS A 186 -23.06 11.77 6.66
N SER A 187 -23.67 12.30 5.61
CA SER A 187 -23.20 13.49 4.91
C SER A 187 -23.29 14.75 5.79
N ARG A 188 -24.27 14.82 6.71
CA ARG A 188 -24.45 15.93 7.65
C ARG A 188 -23.55 15.81 8.88
N SER A 189 -23.42 14.62 9.47
CA SER A 189 -22.73 14.40 10.73
C SER A 189 -21.22 14.21 10.58
N TYR A 190 -20.75 13.71 9.44
CA TYR A 190 -19.33 13.43 9.22
C TYR A 190 -18.73 14.25 8.07
N VAL A 191 -19.31 14.19 6.87
CA VAL A 191 -18.70 14.81 5.66
C VAL A 191 -18.66 16.33 5.77
N ARG A 192 -19.80 17.00 5.98
CA ARG A 192 -19.85 18.47 6.15
C ARG A 192 -18.94 18.96 7.29
N ASN A 193 -18.91 18.24 8.41
CA ASN A 193 -18.06 18.60 9.54
C ASN A 193 -16.57 18.49 9.20
N ASN A 194 -16.15 17.50 8.42
CA ASN A 194 -14.77 17.41 7.96
C ASN A 194 -14.43 18.43 6.86
N ILE A 195 -15.38 18.85 6.02
CA ILE A 195 -15.20 19.99 5.10
C ILE A 195 -14.93 21.28 5.91
N LEU A 196 -15.74 21.54 6.94
CA LEU A 196 -15.53 22.68 7.84
C LEU A 196 -14.19 22.59 8.57
N ASN A 197 -13.81 21.39 9.04
CA ASN A 197 -12.54 21.21 9.75
C ASN A 197 -11.32 21.33 8.82
N ALA A 198 -11.48 21.10 7.51
CA ALA A 198 -10.41 21.31 6.54
C ALA A 198 -9.94 22.77 6.51
N VAL A 199 -10.86 23.73 6.66
CA VAL A 199 -10.54 25.16 6.78
C VAL A 199 -9.65 25.44 7.99
N LEU A 200 -9.98 24.86 9.16
CA LEU A 200 -9.15 24.97 10.36
C LEU A 200 -7.79 24.29 10.20
N SER A 201 -7.73 23.24 9.38
CA SER A 201 -6.53 22.44 9.15
C SER A 201 -5.67 22.98 8.00
N ASN A 202 -6.17 23.95 7.22
CA ASN A 202 -5.60 24.39 5.94
C ASN A 202 -5.30 23.21 4.99
N GLU A 203 -6.17 22.20 5.00
CA GLU A 203 -6.07 21.02 4.13
C GLU A 203 -7.02 21.16 2.95
N SER A 204 -6.66 20.58 1.81
CA SER A 204 -7.53 20.48 0.64
C SER A 204 -8.55 19.36 0.81
N VAL A 205 -9.71 19.49 0.18
CA VAL A 205 -10.75 18.46 0.19
C VAL A 205 -11.14 18.07 -1.22
N VAL A 206 -11.33 16.77 -1.44
CA VAL A 206 -11.92 16.21 -2.65
C VAL A 206 -13.16 15.44 -2.22
N VAL A 207 -14.33 15.83 -2.73
CA VAL A 207 -15.63 15.40 -2.21
C VAL A 207 -16.44 14.76 -3.33
N THR A 208 -16.93 13.55 -3.12
CA THR A 208 -18.01 13.01 -3.95
C THR A 208 -19.34 13.52 -3.41
N ASP A 209 -20.19 14.02 -4.30
CA ASP A 209 -21.43 14.68 -3.92
C ASP A 209 -22.56 14.29 -4.88
N PRO A 210 -23.13 13.08 -4.74
CA PRO A 210 -24.14 12.58 -5.67
C PRO A 210 -25.37 13.50 -5.84
N LYS A 211 -25.66 14.32 -4.83
CA LYS A 211 -26.84 15.21 -4.80
C LYS A 211 -26.50 16.68 -5.04
N GLY A 212 -25.22 17.03 -5.19
CA GLY A 212 -24.76 18.42 -5.28
C GLY A 212 -25.03 19.25 -4.01
N GLU A 213 -25.37 18.62 -2.89
CA GLU A 213 -25.76 19.33 -1.67
C GLU A 213 -24.55 19.84 -0.89
N LEU A 214 -23.45 19.10 -0.93
CA LEU A 214 -22.22 19.48 -0.22
C LEU A 214 -21.56 20.67 -0.90
N TYR A 215 -21.53 20.68 -2.23
CA TYR A 215 -21.08 21.82 -3.02
C TYR A 215 -21.92 23.06 -2.70
N ARG A 216 -23.25 22.95 -2.84
CA ARG A 216 -24.18 24.07 -2.59
C ARG A 216 -24.06 24.65 -1.18
N ASP A 217 -23.89 23.78 -0.18
CA ASP A 217 -23.85 24.21 1.22
C ASP A 217 -22.48 24.81 1.61
N CYS A 218 -21.38 24.35 1.00
CA CYS A 218 -20.03 24.65 1.49
C CYS A 218 -19.16 25.51 0.56
N ALA A 219 -19.44 25.57 -0.75
CA ALA A 219 -18.56 26.24 -1.73
C ALA A 219 -18.27 27.70 -1.38
N ALA A 220 -19.32 28.51 -1.17
CA ALA A 220 -19.16 29.93 -0.86
C ALA A 220 -18.38 30.19 0.44
N MET A 221 -18.47 29.26 1.41
CA MET A 221 -17.69 29.36 2.64
C MET A 221 -16.21 29.02 2.39
N LEU A 222 -15.91 28.01 1.58
CA LEU A 222 -14.56 27.64 1.20
C LEU A 222 -13.87 28.75 0.40
N GLU A 223 -14.56 29.35 -0.58
CA GLU A 223 -14.06 30.49 -1.36
C GLU A 223 -13.71 31.68 -0.45
N LYS A 224 -14.60 32.03 0.49
CA LYS A 224 -14.34 33.10 1.48
C LYS A 224 -13.13 32.81 2.37
N ASN A 225 -12.74 31.55 2.54
CA ASN A 225 -11.55 31.13 3.29
C ASN A 225 -10.32 30.92 2.38
N GLY A 226 -10.38 31.39 1.14
CA GLY A 226 -9.25 31.40 0.20
C GLY A 226 -8.96 30.03 -0.42
N TYR A 227 -9.98 29.18 -0.57
CA TYR A 227 -9.87 27.93 -1.31
C TYR A 227 -10.14 28.16 -2.79
N THR A 228 -9.38 27.51 -3.66
CA THR A 228 -9.77 27.31 -5.06
C THR A 228 -10.84 26.23 -5.11
N VAL A 229 -12.09 26.63 -5.36
CA VAL A 229 -13.22 25.71 -5.46
C VAL A 229 -13.44 25.33 -6.91
N LYS A 230 -13.56 24.03 -7.17
CA LYS A 230 -13.85 23.49 -8.51
C LYS A 230 -14.89 22.38 -8.43
N THR A 231 -15.70 22.25 -9.47
CA THR A 231 -16.77 21.25 -9.52
C THR A 231 -16.83 20.56 -10.87
N LEU A 232 -16.66 19.24 -10.89
CA LEU A 232 -17.06 18.40 -12.01
C LEU A 232 -18.51 17.97 -11.80
N ASN A 233 -19.45 18.61 -12.50
CA ASN A 233 -20.88 18.41 -12.36
C ASN A 233 -21.48 17.65 -13.56
N LEU A 234 -21.71 16.35 -13.37
CA LEU A 234 -22.27 15.45 -14.38
C LEU A 234 -23.80 15.40 -14.33
N VAL A 235 -24.43 16.06 -13.35
CA VAL A 235 -25.90 16.22 -13.27
C VAL A 235 -26.36 17.48 -14.03
N SER A 236 -25.62 18.58 -13.86
CA SER A 236 -25.87 19.86 -14.53
C SER A 236 -24.56 20.38 -15.13
N MET A 237 -24.20 19.85 -16.29
CA MET A 237 -22.90 20.10 -16.94
C MET A 237 -22.66 21.57 -17.31
N LEU A 238 -23.72 22.33 -17.59
CA LEU A 238 -23.60 23.78 -17.83
C LEU A 238 -23.09 24.55 -16.60
N ASN A 239 -23.28 24.00 -15.39
CA ASN A 239 -22.83 24.58 -14.13
C ASN A 239 -21.59 23.85 -13.59
N SER A 240 -20.79 23.25 -14.48
CA SER A 240 -19.55 22.54 -14.16
C SER A 240 -18.34 23.38 -14.60
N ASP A 241 -17.23 23.24 -13.89
CA ASP A 241 -15.92 23.48 -14.46
C ASP A 241 -15.61 22.40 -15.52
N ARG A 242 -14.86 22.76 -16.57
CA ARG A 242 -14.48 21.82 -17.61
C ARG A 242 -13.27 20.99 -17.18
N TRP A 243 -13.23 19.75 -17.62
CA TRP A 243 -12.05 18.90 -17.47
C TRP A 243 -11.91 17.98 -18.68
N ASN A 244 -10.81 18.15 -19.41
CA ASN A 244 -10.46 17.33 -20.56
C ASN A 244 -9.54 16.18 -20.12
N PRO A 245 -10.00 14.92 -20.15
CA PRO A 245 -9.19 13.78 -19.74
C PRO A 245 -7.95 13.56 -20.63
N LEU A 246 -7.97 13.98 -21.90
CA LEU A 246 -6.81 13.83 -22.78
C LEU A 246 -5.66 14.76 -22.41
N ASN A 247 -5.92 15.86 -21.69
CA ASN A 247 -4.84 16.71 -21.17
C ASN A 247 -3.98 15.98 -20.13
N GLU A 248 -4.50 14.92 -19.53
CA GLU A 248 -3.76 14.08 -18.58
C GLU A 248 -2.91 13.01 -19.29
N VAL A 249 -3.07 12.81 -20.60
CA VAL A 249 -2.30 11.83 -21.37
C VAL A 249 -1.01 12.47 -21.86
N SER A 250 0.06 12.36 -21.07
CA SER A 250 1.37 12.93 -21.39
C SER A 250 2.43 11.87 -21.75
N THR A 251 2.19 10.63 -21.34
CA THR A 251 3.09 9.49 -21.53
C THR A 251 2.34 8.27 -22.07
N ASP A 252 3.08 7.27 -22.55
CA ASP A 252 2.51 5.98 -22.95
C ASP A 252 1.76 5.29 -21.80
N GLN A 253 2.27 5.42 -20.57
CA GLN A 253 1.64 4.89 -19.37
C GLN A 253 0.32 5.60 -19.05
N ASP A 254 0.26 6.93 -19.20
CA ASP A 254 -1.00 7.67 -19.04
C ASP A 254 -2.04 7.23 -20.08
N ALA A 255 -1.62 7.01 -21.33
CA ALA A 255 -2.49 6.55 -22.41
C ALA A 255 -3.02 5.12 -22.15
N GLN A 256 -2.18 4.27 -21.54
CA GLN A 256 -2.59 2.93 -21.09
C GLN A 256 -3.63 3.00 -19.97
N VAL A 257 -3.38 3.79 -18.92
CA VAL A 257 -4.34 3.98 -17.82
C VAL A 257 -5.66 4.56 -18.36
N PHE A 258 -5.58 5.57 -19.22
CA PHE A 258 -6.74 6.17 -19.86
C PHE A 258 -7.59 5.11 -20.58
N SER A 259 -6.98 4.28 -21.42
CA SER A 259 -7.72 3.28 -22.21
C SER A 259 -8.29 2.16 -21.33
N GLU A 260 -7.55 1.71 -20.32
CA GLU A 260 -8.01 0.71 -19.35
C GLU A 260 -9.22 1.19 -18.56
N VAL A 261 -9.15 2.40 -17.99
CA VAL A 261 -10.24 2.97 -17.18
C VAL A 261 -11.49 3.19 -18.04
N VAL A 262 -11.36 3.70 -19.27
CA VAL A 262 -12.50 3.86 -20.18
C VAL A 262 -13.14 2.51 -20.48
N VAL A 263 -12.37 1.49 -20.89
CA VAL A 263 -12.93 0.19 -21.28
C VAL A 263 -13.52 -0.56 -20.07
N ALA A 264 -12.93 -0.44 -18.89
CA ALA A 264 -13.44 -1.05 -17.67
C ALA A 264 -14.79 -0.45 -17.22
N ASN A 265 -15.01 0.86 -17.43
CA ASN A 265 -16.15 1.60 -16.86
C ASN A 265 -17.23 2.00 -17.88
N THR A 266 -17.11 1.58 -19.14
CA THR A 266 -18.11 1.82 -20.22
C THR A 266 -18.85 0.55 -20.63
N GLY A 267 -18.73 -0.55 -19.87
CA GLY A 267 -19.46 -1.78 -20.14
C GLY A 267 -20.98 -1.60 -20.07
N MET A 268 -21.74 -2.41 -20.81
CA MET A 268 -23.20 -2.30 -20.83
C MET A 268 -23.81 -2.47 -19.42
N PRO A 269 -24.66 -1.53 -18.97
CA PRO A 269 -25.37 -1.64 -17.69
C PRO A 269 -26.18 -2.95 -17.64
N GLY A 270 -26.02 -3.74 -16.58
CA GLY A 270 -26.73 -5.02 -16.40
C GLY A 270 -25.98 -6.26 -16.90
N MET A 271 -24.93 -6.11 -17.72
CA MET A 271 -23.98 -7.17 -18.03
C MET A 271 -22.72 -7.00 -17.15
N LYS A 272 -22.76 -7.48 -15.91
CA LYS A 272 -21.49 -7.82 -15.23
C LYS A 272 -20.83 -8.91 -16.07
N LYS A 273 -19.69 -8.61 -16.71
CA LYS A 273 -18.84 -9.61 -17.38
C LYS A 273 -18.35 -10.63 -16.35
N ILE A 274 -19.18 -11.61 -16.00
CA ILE A 274 -18.72 -12.87 -15.43
C ILE A 274 -18.30 -13.70 -16.63
N GLY A 275 -17.04 -13.60 -17.03
CA GLY A 275 -16.46 -14.38 -18.15
C GLY A 275 -16.53 -13.74 -19.53
N GLY A 276 -16.51 -12.40 -19.66
CA GLY A 276 -16.29 -11.76 -20.96
C GLY A 276 -14.88 -12.03 -21.48
N ASP A 277 -14.73 -12.33 -22.77
CA ASP A 277 -13.43 -12.64 -23.38
C ASP A 277 -12.49 -11.42 -23.30
N PRO A 278 -11.37 -11.50 -22.55
CA PRO A 278 -10.40 -10.41 -22.40
C PRO A 278 -9.80 -9.93 -23.72
N PHE A 279 -9.91 -10.75 -24.77
CA PHE A 279 -9.46 -10.40 -26.12
C PHE A 279 -10.09 -9.11 -26.63
N TRP A 280 -11.42 -8.96 -26.50
CA TRP A 280 -12.13 -7.79 -27.04
C TRP A 280 -11.77 -6.51 -26.28
N ASP A 281 -11.71 -6.58 -24.95
CA ASP A 281 -11.32 -5.41 -24.13
C ASP A 281 -9.89 -4.97 -24.47
N ARG A 282 -8.95 -5.91 -24.65
CA ARG A 282 -7.57 -5.59 -25.04
C ARG A 282 -7.48 -4.98 -26.44
N ALA A 283 -8.27 -5.45 -27.38
CA ALA A 283 -8.29 -4.89 -28.73
C ALA A 283 -8.86 -3.46 -28.74
N GLU A 284 -9.95 -3.22 -28.01
CA GLU A 284 -10.55 -1.89 -27.81
C GLU A 284 -9.57 -0.94 -27.08
N GLN A 285 -8.87 -1.42 -26.05
CA GLN A 285 -7.85 -0.66 -25.32
C GLN A 285 -6.70 -0.23 -26.23
N ASN A 286 -6.17 -1.13 -27.07
CA ASN A 286 -5.09 -0.81 -28.00
C ASN A 286 -5.52 0.24 -29.03
N LEU A 287 -6.71 0.09 -29.61
CA LEU A 287 -7.25 1.08 -30.55
C LEU A 287 -7.46 2.43 -29.87
N LEU A 288 -8.04 2.45 -28.67
CA LEU A 288 -8.27 3.67 -27.91
C LEU A 288 -6.95 4.35 -27.50
N LYS A 289 -5.96 3.58 -27.07
CA LYS A 289 -4.61 4.07 -26.75
C LYS A 289 -3.97 4.74 -27.97
N ALA A 290 -4.01 4.07 -29.12
CA ALA A 290 -3.50 4.62 -30.38
C ALA A 290 -4.21 5.92 -30.77
N LEU A 291 -5.54 5.95 -30.73
CA LEU A 291 -6.32 7.16 -31.03
C LEU A 291 -6.01 8.31 -30.06
N SER A 292 -5.87 8.01 -28.77
CA SER A 292 -5.55 9.02 -27.74
C SER A 292 -4.18 9.64 -27.98
N LEU A 293 -3.16 8.82 -28.21
CA LEU A 293 -1.81 9.27 -28.53
C LEU A 293 -1.78 10.06 -29.85
N TYR A 294 -2.51 9.59 -30.87
CA TYR A 294 -2.62 10.30 -32.14
C TYR A 294 -3.23 11.70 -31.97
N VAL A 295 -4.37 11.82 -31.28
CA VAL A 295 -5.02 13.12 -31.04
C VAL A 295 -4.11 14.04 -30.22
N VAL A 296 -3.46 13.54 -29.17
CA VAL A 296 -2.58 14.36 -28.32
C VAL A 296 -1.33 14.84 -29.08
N SER A 297 -0.76 14.00 -29.94
CA SER A 297 0.47 14.31 -30.69
C SER A 297 0.22 15.16 -31.93
N GLU A 298 -0.80 14.85 -32.73
CA GLU A 298 -0.97 15.40 -34.09
C GLU A 298 -1.96 16.56 -34.17
N TYR A 299 -2.93 16.64 -33.26
CA TYR A 299 -3.95 17.69 -33.34
C TYR A 299 -3.45 18.98 -32.70
N ALA A 300 -3.95 20.11 -33.21
CA ALA A 300 -3.75 21.41 -32.57
C ALA A 300 -4.35 21.40 -31.14
N PRO A 301 -3.76 22.12 -30.16
CA PRO A 301 -4.17 22.08 -28.75
C PRO A 301 -5.68 22.22 -28.52
N GLU A 302 -6.36 23.07 -29.29
CA GLU A 302 -7.79 23.37 -29.18
C GLU A 302 -8.67 22.19 -29.61
N ARG A 303 -8.09 21.22 -30.34
CA ARG A 303 -8.77 20.00 -30.82
C ARG A 303 -8.32 18.74 -30.09
N ARG A 304 -7.48 18.84 -29.05
CA ARG A 304 -7.00 17.67 -28.28
C ARG A 304 -8.02 17.18 -27.27
N ASN A 305 -9.22 16.81 -27.71
CA ASN A 305 -10.33 16.44 -26.83
C ASN A 305 -11.03 15.15 -27.28
N LEU A 306 -11.85 14.58 -26.38
CA LEU A 306 -12.53 13.32 -26.63
C LEU A 306 -13.59 13.39 -27.73
N GLY A 307 -14.14 14.58 -28.00
CA GLY A 307 -15.01 14.80 -29.15
C GLY A 307 -14.27 14.59 -30.47
N SER A 308 -13.04 15.10 -30.58
CA SER A 308 -12.20 14.92 -31.76
C SER A 308 -11.75 13.48 -31.94
N LEU A 309 -11.39 12.80 -30.85
CA LEU A 309 -11.11 11.37 -30.85
C LEU A 309 -12.31 10.56 -31.34
N TYR A 310 -13.49 10.84 -30.78
CA TYR A 310 -14.72 10.17 -31.17
C TYR A 310 -15.09 10.43 -32.64
N ALA A 311 -14.83 11.64 -33.16
CA ALA A 311 -15.09 11.97 -34.55
C ALA A 311 -14.27 11.11 -35.54
N ILE A 312 -13.02 10.78 -35.21
CA ILE A 312 -12.20 9.84 -36.01
C ILE A 312 -12.88 8.47 -36.06
N LEU A 313 -13.33 7.97 -34.91
CA LEU A 313 -13.96 6.66 -34.80
C LEU A 313 -15.34 6.62 -35.50
N ALA A 314 -16.11 7.69 -35.38
CA ALA A 314 -17.46 7.82 -35.95
C ALA A 314 -17.46 8.09 -37.45
N ALA A 315 -16.36 8.58 -38.04
CA ALA A 315 -16.23 8.76 -39.48
C ALA A 315 -16.36 7.43 -40.27
N GLY A 316 -16.22 6.28 -39.59
CA GLY A 316 -16.79 5.01 -40.05
C GLY A 316 -16.09 4.33 -41.22
N ASP A 317 -14.95 4.82 -41.68
CA ASP A 317 -14.14 4.16 -42.70
C ASP A 317 -12.86 3.61 -42.08
N ASP A 318 -12.85 2.30 -41.77
CA ASP A 318 -11.68 1.57 -41.27
C ASP A 318 -10.44 1.84 -42.14
N ARG A 319 -10.61 2.10 -43.45
CA ARG A 319 -9.50 2.43 -44.34
C ARG A 319 -8.93 3.81 -44.08
N GLN A 320 -9.77 4.80 -43.74
CA GLN A 320 -9.29 6.13 -43.37
C GLN A 320 -8.49 6.06 -42.08
N VAL A 321 -8.98 5.33 -41.09
CA VAL A 321 -8.23 5.08 -39.85
C VAL A 321 -6.89 4.39 -40.17
N ASP A 322 -6.89 3.33 -41.00
CA ASP A 322 -5.64 2.65 -41.40
C ASP A 322 -4.67 3.55 -42.16
N MET A 323 -5.17 4.42 -43.03
CA MET A 323 -4.34 5.41 -43.73
C MET A 323 -3.72 6.42 -42.79
N LEU A 324 -4.47 6.93 -41.80
CA LEU A 324 -3.95 7.88 -40.80
C LEU A 324 -2.76 7.29 -40.07
N PHE A 325 -2.87 6.07 -39.54
CA PHE A 325 -1.79 5.44 -38.79
C PHE A 325 -0.68 4.90 -39.69
N THR A 326 -0.97 4.46 -40.91
CA THR A 326 0.06 4.02 -41.87
C THR A 326 0.98 5.17 -42.28
N ALA A 327 0.46 6.39 -42.38
CA ALA A 327 1.23 7.58 -42.73
C ALA A 327 2.18 8.08 -41.62
N LEU A 328 1.99 7.66 -40.37
CA LEU A 328 2.84 8.07 -39.25
C LEU A 328 4.26 7.49 -39.35
N PRO A 329 5.29 8.19 -38.85
CA PRO A 329 6.62 7.63 -38.64
C PRO A 329 6.63 6.37 -37.76
N ASP A 330 7.63 5.51 -37.93
CA ASP A 330 7.74 4.25 -37.16
C ASP A 330 8.04 4.49 -35.67
N ASP A 331 8.65 5.61 -35.31
CA ASP A 331 8.94 6.02 -33.93
C ASP A 331 7.78 6.83 -33.28
N HIS A 332 6.67 7.02 -34.00
CA HIS A 332 5.53 7.74 -33.47
C HIS A 332 4.83 6.92 -32.36
N PRO A 333 4.52 7.50 -31.18
CA PRO A 333 4.00 6.75 -30.03
C PRO A 333 2.68 6.02 -30.29
N ALA A 334 1.84 6.55 -31.18
CA ALA A 334 0.58 5.92 -31.55
C ALA A 334 0.71 4.72 -32.52
N LYS A 335 1.90 4.49 -33.12
CA LYS A 335 2.13 3.49 -34.16
C LYS A 335 2.06 2.06 -33.63
N ASP A 336 2.77 1.78 -32.54
CA ASP A 336 2.84 0.47 -31.92
C ASP A 336 1.48 -0.07 -31.44
N PRO A 337 0.70 0.66 -30.62
CA PRO A 337 -0.61 0.18 -30.19
C PRO A 337 -1.57 -0.02 -31.38
N TYR A 338 -1.47 0.81 -32.43
CA TYR A 338 -2.26 0.62 -33.64
C TYR A 338 -1.84 -0.64 -34.41
N ASN A 339 -0.53 -0.89 -34.56
CA ASN A 339 -0.02 -2.07 -35.24
C ASN A 339 -0.48 -3.36 -34.55
N ILE A 340 -0.50 -3.40 -33.22
CA ILE A 340 -1.01 -4.54 -32.45
C ILE A 340 -2.51 -4.76 -32.72
N TYR A 341 -3.32 -3.69 -32.71
CA TYR A 341 -4.72 -3.76 -33.11
C TYR A 341 -4.88 -4.29 -34.54
N ARG A 342 -4.05 -3.81 -35.48
CA ARG A 342 -4.07 -4.14 -36.91
C ARG A 342 -3.76 -5.61 -37.20
N LEU A 343 -3.04 -6.31 -36.33
CA LEU A 343 -2.75 -7.75 -36.45
C LEU A 343 -4.02 -8.63 -36.38
N SER A 344 -5.13 -8.10 -35.86
CA SER A 344 -6.42 -8.78 -35.84
C SER A 344 -6.95 -8.99 -37.27
N GLY A 345 -7.69 -10.07 -37.53
CA GLY A 345 -8.33 -10.28 -38.84
C GLY A 345 -9.40 -9.22 -39.15
N ASP A 346 -9.69 -8.95 -40.44
CA ASP A 346 -10.58 -7.84 -40.83
C ASP A 346 -11.99 -7.91 -40.23
N LYS A 347 -12.57 -9.11 -40.07
CA LYS A 347 -13.86 -9.29 -39.38
C LYS A 347 -13.81 -8.88 -37.91
N VAL A 348 -12.66 -9.04 -37.26
CA VAL A 348 -12.44 -8.68 -35.86
C VAL A 348 -12.32 -7.17 -35.71
N LYS A 349 -11.61 -6.50 -36.62
CA LYS A 349 -11.43 -5.03 -36.62
C LYS A 349 -12.76 -4.29 -36.60
N GLY A 350 -13.66 -4.62 -37.52
CA GLY A 350 -14.99 -3.98 -37.56
C GLY A 350 -15.79 -4.18 -36.27
N SER A 351 -15.65 -5.35 -35.62
CA SER A 351 -16.31 -5.63 -34.33
C SER A 351 -15.70 -4.79 -33.18
N VAL A 352 -14.38 -4.60 -33.18
CA VAL A 352 -13.67 -3.77 -32.18
C VAL A 352 -14.00 -2.29 -32.35
N VAL A 353 -14.02 -1.78 -33.59
CA VAL A 353 -14.43 -0.40 -33.90
C VAL A 353 -15.86 -0.13 -33.46
N LEU A 354 -16.79 -1.05 -33.76
CA LEU A 354 -18.18 -0.96 -33.33
C LEU A 354 -18.32 -1.01 -31.80
N GLY A 355 -17.59 -1.90 -31.14
CA GLY A 355 -17.58 -2.04 -29.68
C GLY A 355 -17.08 -0.77 -28.99
N LEU A 356 -15.92 -0.25 -29.42
CA LEU A 356 -15.37 1.00 -28.93
C LEU A 356 -16.29 2.19 -29.24
N GLY A 357 -16.90 2.24 -30.42
CA GLY A 357 -17.84 3.28 -30.83
C GLY A 357 -19.08 3.33 -29.93
N THR A 358 -19.57 2.15 -29.52
CA THR A 358 -20.70 2.01 -28.58
C THR A 358 -20.33 2.50 -27.18
N ARG A 359 -19.10 2.20 -26.71
CA ARG A 359 -18.60 2.66 -25.40
C ARG A 359 -18.44 4.17 -25.33
N LEU A 360 -17.98 4.78 -26.42
CA LEU A 360 -17.72 6.22 -26.52
C LEU A 360 -18.93 7.02 -27.03
N GLN A 361 -20.09 6.39 -27.26
CA GLN A 361 -21.28 7.04 -27.83
C GLN A 361 -21.76 8.26 -27.02
N ILE A 362 -21.43 8.33 -25.73
CA ILE A 362 -21.74 9.46 -24.85
C ILE A 362 -21.16 10.79 -25.37
N PHE A 363 -20.05 10.73 -26.10
CA PHE A 363 -19.45 11.90 -26.73
C PHE A 363 -20.26 12.41 -27.93
N GLN A 364 -21.37 11.79 -28.31
CA GLN A 364 -22.37 12.41 -29.20
C GLN A 364 -23.12 13.55 -28.51
N ASN A 365 -23.19 13.55 -27.17
CA ASN A 365 -23.84 14.60 -26.41
C ASN A 365 -22.98 15.86 -26.37
N LYS A 366 -23.52 16.97 -26.90
CA LYS A 366 -22.81 18.26 -26.95
C LYS A 366 -22.41 18.77 -25.56
N ALA A 367 -23.22 18.58 -24.53
CA ALA A 367 -22.89 18.98 -23.17
C ALA A 367 -21.65 18.23 -22.62
N VAL A 368 -21.51 16.94 -22.97
CA VAL A 368 -20.33 16.14 -22.59
C VAL A 368 -19.09 16.59 -23.38
N GLN A 369 -19.25 16.88 -24.68
CA GLN A 369 -18.17 17.43 -25.49
C GLN A 369 -17.68 18.77 -24.93
N ASP A 370 -18.59 19.67 -24.58
CA ASP A 370 -18.26 21.00 -24.05
C ASP A 370 -17.60 20.92 -22.68
N LEU A 371 -18.09 20.01 -21.82
CA LEU A 371 -17.50 19.71 -20.52
C LEU A 371 -16.05 19.19 -20.64
N THR A 372 -15.77 18.39 -21.67
CA THR A 372 -14.48 17.72 -21.86
C THR A 372 -13.60 18.37 -22.93
N ALA A 373 -13.97 19.56 -23.42
CA ALA A 373 -13.23 20.25 -24.47
C ALA A 373 -11.89 20.82 -23.98
N GLU A 374 -11.87 21.33 -22.75
CA GLU A 374 -10.71 22.00 -22.12
C GLU A 374 -10.66 21.65 -20.62
N SER A 375 -9.58 22.05 -19.93
CA SER A 375 -9.43 21.83 -18.49
C SER A 375 -9.37 23.15 -17.72
N ASP A 376 -10.39 23.41 -16.90
CA ASP A 376 -10.42 24.45 -15.88
C ASP A 376 -9.99 23.91 -14.50
N ILE A 377 -9.91 22.58 -14.36
CA ILE A 377 -9.53 21.85 -13.14
C ILE A 377 -8.07 21.36 -13.27
N ASP A 378 -7.18 21.81 -12.38
CA ASP A 378 -5.81 21.28 -12.24
C ASP A 378 -5.83 20.06 -11.31
N MET A 379 -5.54 18.86 -11.83
CA MET A 379 -5.49 17.61 -11.05
C MET A 379 -4.46 17.63 -9.92
N SER A 380 -3.35 18.36 -10.09
CA SER A 380 -2.33 18.50 -9.05
C SER A 380 -2.61 19.64 -8.06
N GLY A 381 -3.59 20.49 -8.37
CA GLY A 381 -3.96 21.68 -7.60
C GLY A 381 -4.17 21.42 -6.10
N PRO A 382 -4.97 20.41 -5.70
CA PRO A 382 -5.24 20.14 -4.28
C PRO A 382 -3.99 19.84 -3.45
N GLY A 383 -2.92 19.30 -4.05
CA GLY A 383 -1.67 19.04 -3.36
C GLY A 383 -0.75 20.27 -3.27
N LYS A 384 -0.96 21.30 -4.09
CA LYS A 384 -0.11 22.51 -4.17
C LYS A 384 -0.65 23.65 -3.31
N THR A 385 -1.95 23.90 -3.39
CA THR A 385 -2.65 25.01 -2.74
C THR A 385 -3.96 24.53 -2.13
N LYS A 386 -4.55 25.30 -1.22
CA LYS A 386 -5.85 24.97 -0.62
C LYS A 386 -6.93 24.92 -1.70
N CYS A 387 -7.41 23.73 -1.99
CA CYS A 387 -8.47 23.51 -2.97
C CYS A 387 -9.63 22.71 -2.38
N ALA A 388 -10.82 22.92 -2.92
CA ALA A 388 -11.98 22.08 -2.65
C ALA A 388 -12.60 21.64 -3.96
N TYR A 389 -12.41 20.37 -4.31
CA TYR A 389 -12.91 19.80 -5.55
C TYR A 389 -14.14 18.95 -5.26
N PHE A 390 -15.23 19.23 -5.98
CA PHE A 390 -16.49 18.51 -5.85
C PHE A 390 -16.76 17.70 -7.12
N CYS A 391 -17.06 16.42 -6.97
CA CYS A 391 -17.49 15.56 -8.06
C CYS A 391 -18.98 15.23 -7.86
N VAL A 392 -19.83 15.87 -8.65
CA VAL A 392 -21.28 15.71 -8.61
C VAL A 392 -21.71 14.78 -9.74
N PHE A 393 -22.39 13.69 -9.40
CA PHE A 393 -22.82 12.68 -10.37
C PHE A 393 -24.19 12.10 -9.98
N PRO A 394 -25.02 11.68 -10.95
CA PRO A 394 -26.34 11.14 -10.66
C PRO A 394 -26.26 9.84 -9.85
N ASP A 395 -27.18 9.66 -8.91
CA ASP A 395 -27.36 8.42 -8.14
C ASP A 395 -28.27 7.39 -8.85
N THR A 396 -28.96 7.79 -9.91
CA THR A 396 -29.97 6.97 -10.60
C THR A 396 -29.43 6.07 -11.70
N HIS A 397 -28.31 6.43 -12.35
CA HIS A 397 -27.81 5.71 -13.53
C HIS A 397 -26.27 5.79 -13.65
N SER A 398 -25.67 4.81 -14.32
CA SER A 398 -24.21 4.64 -14.42
C SER A 398 -23.57 5.25 -15.67
N THR A 399 -24.33 6.06 -16.40
CA THR A 399 -23.95 6.57 -17.72
C THR A 399 -22.62 7.35 -17.72
N PHE A 400 -22.30 8.05 -16.63
CA PHE A 400 -21.09 8.86 -16.52
C PHE A 400 -20.01 8.26 -15.61
N ASP A 401 -20.16 7.00 -15.20
CA ASP A 401 -19.24 6.37 -14.24
C ASP A 401 -17.79 6.39 -14.74
N PHE A 402 -17.56 6.15 -16.04
CA PHE A 402 -16.22 6.20 -16.60
C PHE A 402 -15.56 7.58 -16.49
N LEU A 403 -16.31 8.69 -16.58
CA LEU A 403 -15.76 10.03 -16.37
C LEU A 403 -15.37 10.24 -14.91
N VAL A 404 -16.19 9.75 -13.98
CA VAL A 404 -15.88 9.78 -12.54
C VAL A 404 -14.63 8.95 -12.26
N SER A 405 -14.56 7.71 -12.76
CA SER A 405 -13.40 6.83 -12.60
C SER A 405 -12.14 7.46 -13.18
N LEU A 406 -12.21 8.01 -14.41
CA LEU A 406 -11.08 8.71 -15.03
C LEU A 406 -10.62 9.89 -14.19
N PHE A 407 -11.56 10.71 -13.70
CA PHE A 407 -11.26 11.87 -12.88
C PHE A 407 -10.47 11.48 -11.63
N PHE A 408 -10.96 10.49 -10.88
CA PHE A 408 -10.27 10.04 -9.67
C PHE A 408 -8.96 9.31 -9.97
N SER A 409 -8.89 8.47 -11.00
CA SER A 409 -7.66 7.80 -11.43
C SER A 409 -6.54 8.80 -11.72
N PHE A 410 -6.80 9.81 -12.55
CA PHE A 410 -5.80 10.83 -12.85
C PHE A 410 -5.54 11.76 -11.66
N LEU A 411 -6.55 12.12 -10.87
CA LEU A 411 -6.35 12.89 -9.65
C LEU A 411 -5.40 12.17 -8.68
N PHE A 412 -5.57 10.86 -8.47
CA PHE A 412 -4.65 10.07 -7.64
C PHE A 412 -3.25 10.02 -8.23
N ILE A 413 -3.12 9.72 -9.53
CA ILE A 413 -1.81 9.66 -10.21
C ILE A 413 -1.07 11.00 -10.07
N ARG A 414 -1.73 12.12 -10.35
CA ARG A 414 -1.09 13.44 -10.32
C ARG A 414 -0.71 13.90 -8.92
N LEU A 415 -1.48 13.51 -7.90
CA LEU A 415 -1.12 13.78 -6.51
C LEU A 415 0.04 12.89 -6.02
N ILE A 416 0.11 11.63 -6.46
CA ILE A 416 1.23 10.74 -6.17
C ILE A 416 2.50 11.24 -6.87
N ASP A 417 2.42 11.59 -8.16
CA ASP A 417 3.53 12.17 -8.92
C ASP A 417 4.06 13.44 -8.23
N LEU A 418 3.16 14.30 -7.74
CA LEU A 418 3.52 15.51 -7.02
C LEU A 418 4.21 15.20 -5.69
N ALA A 419 3.74 14.20 -4.95
CA ALA A 419 4.35 13.74 -3.71
C ALA A 419 5.78 13.21 -3.96
N ASP A 420 5.94 12.35 -4.98
CA ASP A 420 7.23 11.77 -5.34
C ASP A 420 8.25 12.83 -5.77
N ARG A 421 7.81 13.83 -6.56
CA ARG A 421 8.65 14.98 -6.94
C ARG A 421 9.06 15.86 -5.75
N ASN A 422 8.29 15.84 -4.67
CA ASN A 422 8.59 16.56 -3.42
C ASN A 422 9.35 15.68 -2.41
N ASN A 423 9.84 14.50 -2.81
CA ASN A 423 10.54 13.54 -1.94
C ASN A 423 9.74 13.16 -0.68
N GLY A 424 8.40 13.16 -0.75
CA GLY A 424 7.57 12.92 0.43
C GLY A 424 6.14 13.45 0.27
N PRO A 425 5.53 14.04 1.31
CA PRO A 425 4.15 14.49 1.25
C PRO A 425 3.96 15.67 0.30
N CYS A 426 2.75 15.81 -0.24
CA CYS A 426 2.34 17.04 -0.93
C CYS A 426 2.46 18.27 0.00
N PRO A 427 2.77 19.47 -0.52
CA PRO A 427 2.80 20.71 0.25
C PRO A 427 1.52 20.97 1.07
N VAL A 428 0.37 20.62 0.49
CA VAL A 428 -0.94 20.64 1.17
C VAL A 428 -1.48 19.21 1.26
N ASN A 429 -1.91 18.80 2.45
CA ASN A 429 -2.57 17.51 2.63
C ASN A 429 -3.94 17.51 1.91
N VAL A 430 -4.26 16.42 1.23
CA VAL A 430 -5.53 16.25 0.52
C VAL A 430 -6.38 15.21 1.25
N HIS A 431 -7.58 15.62 1.66
CA HIS A 431 -8.55 14.74 2.32
C HIS A 431 -9.67 14.35 1.36
N PHE A 432 -9.76 13.07 1.06
CA PHE A 432 -10.81 12.51 0.20
C PHE A 432 -12.02 12.15 1.05
N LEU A 433 -13.12 12.88 0.87
CA LEU A 433 -14.40 12.67 1.51
C LEU A 433 -15.34 12.03 0.51
N LEU A 434 -15.25 10.70 0.41
CA LEU A 434 -15.93 9.90 -0.60
C LEU A 434 -17.29 9.39 -0.07
N ASP A 435 -18.31 10.23 -0.12
CA ASP A 435 -19.69 9.80 0.11
C ASP A 435 -20.12 8.74 -0.92
N GLU A 436 -20.85 7.73 -0.45
CA GLU A 436 -21.27 6.55 -1.22
C GLU A 436 -20.10 5.83 -1.97
N PHE A 437 -18.97 5.63 -1.28
CA PHE A 437 -17.77 4.99 -1.85
C PHE A 437 -18.00 3.57 -2.43
N ALA A 438 -18.95 2.81 -1.90
CA ALA A 438 -19.21 1.44 -2.35
C ALA A 438 -20.04 1.35 -3.64
N VAL A 439 -20.65 2.47 -4.09
CA VAL A 439 -21.63 2.47 -5.19
C VAL A 439 -20.96 2.65 -6.55
N ARG A 440 -19.77 3.26 -6.62
CA ARG A 440 -19.09 3.60 -7.87
C ARG A 440 -17.64 3.11 -7.89
N PRO A 441 -17.09 2.80 -9.07
CA PRO A 441 -15.67 2.56 -9.25
C PRO A 441 -14.91 3.91 -9.27
N TYR A 442 -14.13 4.18 -8.22
CA TYR A 442 -13.30 5.39 -8.13
C TYR A 442 -11.84 5.15 -8.58
N ALA A 443 -11.50 3.90 -8.90
CA ALA A 443 -10.25 3.48 -9.53
C ALA A 443 -10.49 2.14 -10.25
N ALA A 444 -9.79 1.88 -11.35
CA ALA A 444 -9.80 0.60 -12.05
C ALA A 444 -8.83 -0.41 -11.42
#